data_AF-A0A523QYE7-F1
#
_entry.id   AF-A0A523QYE7-F1
#
_cell.length_a   1.000
_cell.length_b   1.000
_cell.length_c   1.000
_cell.angle_alpha   90.00
_cell.angle_beta   90.00
_cell.angle_gamma   90.00
#
_symmetry.space_group_name_H-M   'P 1'
#
loop_
_entity.id
_entity.type
_entity.pdbx_description
1 polymer ?
#
loop_
_entity_poly.entity_id
_entity_poly.type
_entity_poly.pdbx_seq_one_letter_code
_entity_poly.pdbx_strand_id
1 'polypeptide(L)'
;MPSLWVWVRLASHRRSVAFNRICWLCWETVSRCTLQALAALPFKIPVAHIHGGEITQGAIDDALRHSITKLSHIHFVSTKEYASRVIQLGEDSSRVVVSGALSLDNISTMSLLTLEEIQAHHNIRLKKPLLLVTYHPVTLEYEQIEWQIGELLASLDECGLPILFTMPNADTSGRIIIQMIEQFVAEHPSAQMVDNLGSQSYISTMALANRKNFRTKEFG
;
A
#
# COMPACT_ATOMS: atom_id res chain seq x y z
N MET A 1 -36.96 6.02 -26.53
CA MET A 1 -36.09 4.86 -26.24
C MET A 1 -35.53 5.05 -24.84
N PRO A 2 -35.88 4.21 -23.86
CA PRO A 2 -35.50 4.47 -22.47
C PRO A 2 -33.99 4.26 -22.29
N SER A 3 -33.33 5.28 -21.76
CA SER A 3 -31.92 5.28 -21.41
C SER A 3 -31.66 4.30 -20.28
N LEU A 4 -30.94 3.23 -20.58
CA LEU A 4 -30.45 2.28 -19.61
C LEU A 4 -29.33 2.96 -18.80
N TRP A 5 -29.65 3.46 -17.61
CA TRP A 5 -28.67 4.00 -16.68
C TRP A 5 -27.91 2.84 -16.03
N VAL A 6 -26.78 2.44 -16.60
CA VAL A 6 -25.89 1.46 -15.97
C VAL A 6 -25.03 2.19 -14.93
N TRP A 7 -25.44 2.12 -13.67
CA TRP A 7 -24.58 2.44 -12.53
C TRP A 7 -23.62 1.27 -12.32
N VAL A 8 -22.36 1.39 -12.76
CA VAL A 8 -21.30 0.52 -12.24
C VAL A 8 -20.91 1.06 -10.86
N ARG A 9 -21.69 0.67 -9.86
CA ARG A 9 -21.44 0.94 -8.43
C ARG A 9 -20.71 -0.28 -7.86
N LEU A 10 -19.39 -0.29 -7.94
CA LEU A 10 -18.60 -1.22 -7.12
C LEU A 10 -18.56 -0.65 -5.69
N ALA A 11 -19.11 -1.42 -4.74
CA ALA A 11 -19.12 -1.13 -3.30
C ALA A 11 -17.69 -0.80 -2.81
N SER A 12 -17.41 0.14 -1.90
CA SER A 12 -18.19 0.71 -0.79
C SER A 12 -17.65 2.10 -0.37
N HIS A 13 -18.56 2.96 0.11
CA HIS A 13 -18.36 4.19 0.90
C HIS A 13 -17.93 5.54 0.24
N ARG A 14 -18.99 6.38 0.08
CA ARG A 14 -19.12 7.83 0.38
C ARG A 14 -18.06 8.83 -0.14
N ARG A 15 -18.28 9.31 -1.37
CA ARG A 15 -18.61 10.70 -1.77
C ARG A 15 -18.28 10.85 -3.26
N SER A 16 -19.28 10.59 -4.11
CA SER A 16 -19.18 10.82 -5.54
C SER A 16 -19.44 12.30 -5.80
N VAL A 17 -18.38 13.10 -5.91
CA VAL A 17 -18.48 14.40 -6.59
C VAL A 17 -18.38 14.10 -8.08
N ALA A 18 -19.48 14.29 -8.80
CA ALA A 18 -19.50 14.18 -10.25
C ALA A 18 -18.70 15.36 -10.85
N PHE A 19 -17.45 15.12 -11.20
CA PHE A 19 -16.71 15.98 -12.13
C PHE A 19 -16.31 15.13 -13.35
N ASN A 20 -16.78 15.55 -14.53
CA ASN A 20 -16.49 15.03 -15.87
C ASN A 20 -16.02 13.56 -15.93
N ARG A 21 -16.94 12.64 -16.25
CA ARG A 21 -16.79 11.21 -16.64
C ARG A 21 -15.37 10.65 -16.88
N ILE A 22 -14.46 10.73 -15.90
CA ILE A 22 -13.09 10.20 -15.98
C ILE A 22 -12.94 9.18 -14.86
N CYS A 23 -12.48 7.99 -15.21
CA CYS A 23 -12.12 6.96 -14.24
C CYS A 23 -10.69 7.21 -13.77
N TRP A 24 -10.53 7.57 -12.50
CA TRP A 24 -9.23 7.77 -11.87
C TRP A 24 -8.77 6.48 -11.18
N LEU A 25 -7.60 5.98 -11.54
CA LEU A 25 -7.01 4.77 -10.96
C LEU A 25 -5.82 5.19 -10.09
N CYS A 26 -6.01 5.20 -8.77
CA CYS A 26 -5.03 5.78 -7.85
C CYS A 26 -4.75 5.04 -6.54
N TRP A 27 -5.63 4.16 -6.02
CA TRP A 27 -5.54 3.86 -4.57
C TRP A 27 -5.96 2.47 -4.12
N GLU A 28 -6.19 1.52 -5.03
CA GLU A 28 -6.56 0.15 -4.66
C GLU A 28 -5.51 -0.84 -5.18
N THR A 29 -5.49 -2.07 -4.67
CA THR A 29 -4.69 -3.18 -5.21
C THR A 29 -4.72 -3.17 -6.74
N VAL A 30 -3.56 -3.32 -7.39
CA VAL A 30 -3.41 -3.16 -8.85
C VAL A 30 -4.41 -4.05 -9.63
N SER A 31 -4.73 -5.23 -9.09
CA SER A 31 -5.79 -6.13 -9.58
C SER A 31 -7.16 -5.47 -9.70
N ARG A 32 -7.60 -4.70 -8.69
CA ARG A 32 -8.91 -4.01 -8.71
C ARG A 32 -8.92 -2.85 -9.69
N CYS A 33 -7.82 -2.09 -9.77
CA CYS A 33 -7.68 -1.03 -10.77
C CYS A 33 -7.71 -1.59 -12.21
N THR A 34 -7.17 -2.79 -12.42
CA THR A 34 -7.23 -3.47 -13.73
C THR A 34 -8.67 -3.78 -14.13
N LEU A 35 -9.49 -4.30 -13.21
CA LEU A 35 -10.91 -4.56 -13.47
C LEU A 35 -11.69 -3.28 -13.79
N GLN A 36 -11.40 -2.19 -13.09
CA GLN A 36 -12.02 -0.89 -13.33
C GLN A 36 -11.64 -0.33 -14.71
N ALA A 37 -10.36 -0.43 -15.09
CA ALA A 37 -9.88 -0.01 -16.40
C ALA A 37 -10.59 -0.78 -17.53
N LEU A 38 -10.67 -2.11 -17.41
CA LEU A 38 -11.35 -2.97 -18.39
C LEU A 38 -12.84 -2.66 -18.49
N ALA A 39 -13.51 -2.42 -17.36
CA ALA A 39 -14.92 -2.07 -17.34
C ALA A 39 -15.22 -0.70 -17.96
N ALA A 40 -14.29 0.26 -17.89
CA ALA A 40 -14.46 1.61 -18.44
C ALA A 40 -14.41 1.64 -19.98
N LEU A 41 -13.63 0.75 -20.60
CA LEU A 41 -13.42 0.70 -22.05
C LEU A 41 -14.69 0.58 -22.91
N PRO A 42 -15.60 -0.41 -22.70
CA PRO A 42 -16.78 -0.57 -23.55
C PRO A 42 -17.72 0.64 -23.50
N PHE A 43 -17.67 1.43 -22.42
CA PHE A 43 -18.49 2.63 -22.24
C PHE A 43 -17.80 3.92 -22.71
N LYS A 44 -16.58 3.81 -23.29
CA LYS A 44 -15.79 4.96 -23.77
C LYS A 44 -15.56 6.00 -22.66
N ILE A 45 -15.38 5.54 -21.43
CA ILE A 45 -15.05 6.40 -20.29
C ILE A 45 -13.54 6.59 -20.31
N PRO A 46 -13.03 7.83 -20.47
CA PRO A 46 -11.59 8.10 -20.37
C PRO A 46 -11.04 7.66 -19.02
N VAL A 47 -9.86 7.04 -19.05
CA VAL A 47 -9.18 6.52 -17.86
C VAL A 47 -7.90 7.33 -17.62
N ALA A 48 -7.76 7.85 -16.41
CA ALA A 48 -6.57 8.51 -15.92
C ALA A 48 -5.80 7.55 -15.00
N HIS A 49 -4.59 7.16 -15.42
CA HIS A 49 -3.74 6.25 -14.67
C HIS A 49 -2.73 7.02 -13.84
N ILE A 50 -2.73 6.77 -12.54
CA ILE A 50 -1.77 7.35 -11.61
C ILE A 50 -0.76 6.26 -11.22
N HIS A 51 0.52 6.64 -11.05
CA HIS A 51 1.62 5.73 -10.70
C HIS A 51 1.97 4.68 -11.80
N GLY A 52 1.67 4.99 -13.07
CA GLY A 52 2.13 4.20 -14.21
C GLY A 52 3.66 4.22 -14.36
N GLY A 53 4.24 3.15 -14.91
CA GLY A 53 5.66 3.04 -15.21
C GLY A 53 6.56 2.68 -14.02
N GLU A 54 6.01 2.50 -12.81
CA GLU A 54 6.75 1.97 -11.67
C GLU A 54 7.07 0.48 -11.90
N ILE A 55 8.16 0.00 -11.30
CA ILE A 55 8.56 -1.42 -11.34
C ILE A 55 8.44 -2.01 -9.94
N THR A 56 7.74 -3.13 -9.84
CA THR A 56 7.70 -3.96 -8.62
C THR A 56 8.17 -5.36 -8.97
N GLN A 57 9.48 -5.61 -8.82
CA GLN A 57 10.08 -6.90 -9.13
C GLN A 57 9.45 -8.03 -8.31
N GLY A 58 9.21 -9.18 -8.95
CA GLY A 58 8.63 -10.34 -8.27
C GLY A 58 7.12 -10.26 -8.03
N ALA A 59 6.44 -9.18 -8.46
CA ALA A 59 5.00 -9.02 -8.25
C ALA A 59 4.20 -9.09 -9.56
N ILE A 60 3.07 -9.82 -9.54
CA ILE A 60 2.06 -9.83 -10.62
C ILE A 60 1.57 -8.41 -10.95
N ASP A 61 1.63 -7.51 -9.96
CA ASP A 61 1.33 -6.09 -10.06
C ASP A 61 2.07 -5.37 -11.19
N ASP A 62 3.26 -5.82 -11.59
CA ASP A 62 4.01 -5.20 -12.68
C ASP A 62 3.30 -5.37 -14.03
N ALA A 63 2.93 -6.61 -14.35
CA ALA A 63 2.18 -6.95 -15.56
C ALA A 63 0.80 -6.27 -15.60
N LEU A 64 0.12 -6.23 -14.46
CA LEU A 64 -1.17 -5.55 -14.33
C LEU A 64 -1.03 -4.03 -14.50
N ARG A 65 0.00 -3.40 -13.91
CA ARG A 65 0.27 -1.96 -14.05
C ARG A 65 0.58 -1.57 -15.49
N HIS A 66 1.34 -2.40 -16.21
CA HIS A 66 1.60 -2.19 -17.63
C HIS A 66 0.33 -2.34 -18.46
N SER A 67 -0.52 -3.32 -18.12
CA SER A 67 -1.83 -3.49 -18.75
C SER A 67 -2.72 -2.26 -18.53
N ILE A 68 -2.85 -1.78 -17.28
CA ILE A 68 -3.62 -0.56 -16.98
C ILE A 68 -3.08 0.64 -17.78
N THR A 69 -1.76 0.77 -17.90
CA THR A 69 -1.14 1.81 -18.74
C THR A 69 -1.70 1.76 -20.16
N LYS A 70 -1.75 0.59 -20.81
CA LYS A 70 -2.29 0.49 -22.17
C LYS A 70 -3.80 0.71 -22.27
N LEU A 71 -4.54 0.48 -21.20
CA LEU A 71 -5.99 0.74 -21.15
C LEU A 71 -6.31 2.22 -20.86
N SER A 72 -5.29 3.02 -20.54
CA SER A 72 -5.45 4.39 -20.05
C SER A 72 -5.22 5.45 -21.10
N HIS A 73 -5.83 6.62 -20.89
CA HIS A 73 -5.88 7.70 -21.87
C HIS A 73 -4.97 8.88 -21.48
N ILE A 74 -4.76 9.08 -20.18
CA ILE A 74 -3.83 10.08 -19.64
C ILE A 74 -3.09 9.47 -18.45
N HIS A 75 -1.84 9.85 -18.28
CA HIS A 75 -0.93 9.24 -17.32
C HIS A 75 -0.35 10.31 -16.39
N PHE A 76 -0.46 10.07 -15.09
CA PHE A 76 0.12 10.89 -14.04
C PHE A 76 1.17 10.06 -13.31
N VAL A 77 2.43 10.36 -13.58
CA VAL A 77 3.57 9.58 -13.07
C VAL A 77 4.32 10.34 -11.99
N SER A 78 4.92 9.60 -11.06
CA SER A 78 5.58 10.19 -9.89
C SER A 78 6.99 10.73 -10.20
N THR A 79 7.68 10.20 -11.22
CA THR A 79 9.04 10.62 -11.60
C THR A 79 9.22 10.69 -13.12
N LYS A 80 10.28 11.38 -13.57
CA LYS A 80 10.68 11.42 -14.99
C LYS A 80 11.09 10.04 -15.51
N GLU A 81 11.67 9.20 -14.66
CA GLU A 81 12.08 7.85 -15.02
C GLU A 81 10.87 6.97 -15.37
N TYR A 82 9.80 7.08 -14.58
CA TYR A 82 8.54 6.39 -14.86
C TYR A 82 7.85 6.95 -16.11
N ALA A 83 7.95 8.25 -16.37
CA ALA A 83 7.48 8.85 -17.62
C ALA A 83 8.16 8.21 -18.85
N SER A 84 9.48 8.06 -18.80
CA SER A 84 10.25 7.43 -19.88
C SER A 84 9.79 5.99 -20.15
N ARG A 85 9.46 5.22 -19.11
CA ARG A 85 8.93 3.86 -19.25
C ARG A 85 7.54 3.84 -19.85
N VAL A 86 6.64 4.71 -19.41
CA VAL A 86 5.29 4.83 -19.98
C VAL A 86 5.36 5.19 -21.48
N ILE A 87 6.24 6.12 -21.85
CA ILE A 87 6.50 6.47 -23.26
C ILE A 87 7.08 5.27 -24.02
N GLN A 88 8.01 4.53 -23.41
CA GLN A 88 8.58 3.30 -23.99
C GLN A 88 7.53 2.21 -24.23
N LEU A 89 6.46 2.15 -23.43
CA LEU A 89 5.29 1.27 -23.65
C LEU A 89 4.39 1.75 -24.82
N GLY A 90 4.81 2.79 -25.54
CA GLY A 90 4.14 3.31 -26.73
C GLY A 90 3.04 4.32 -26.43
N GLU A 91 3.03 4.92 -25.24
CA GLU A 91 2.13 6.04 -24.92
C GLU A 91 2.66 7.36 -25.47
N ASP A 92 1.74 8.22 -25.91
CA ASP A 92 2.07 9.55 -26.43
C ASP A 92 2.58 10.45 -25.30
N SER A 93 3.75 11.08 -25.48
CA SER A 93 4.36 11.94 -24.46
C SER A 93 3.50 13.15 -24.08
N SER A 94 2.63 13.65 -24.96
CA SER A 94 1.67 14.72 -24.65
C SER A 94 0.59 14.29 -23.64
N ARG A 95 0.42 12.99 -23.42
CA ARG A 95 -0.54 12.40 -22.47
C ARG A 95 0.12 11.96 -21.16
N VAL A 96 1.42 12.20 -20.99
CA VAL A 96 2.18 11.82 -19.80
C VAL A 96 2.58 13.06 -19.02
N VAL A 97 2.10 13.16 -17.77
CA VAL A 97 2.34 14.28 -16.87
C VAL A 97 3.12 13.78 -15.66
N VAL A 98 4.28 14.40 -15.38
CA VAL A 98 5.04 14.14 -14.15
C VAL A 98 4.44 14.99 -13.03
N SER A 99 3.59 14.41 -12.20
CA SER A 99 2.87 15.10 -11.13
C SER A 99 3.50 14.93 -9.74
N GLY A 100 4.45 14.01 -9.60
CA GLY A 100 4.92 13.58 -8.27
C GLY A 100 4.00 12.53 -7.65
N ALA A 101 4.38 12.06 -6.46
CA ALA A 101 3.60 11.08 -5.70
C ALA A 101 2.57 11.80 -4.83
N LEU A 102 1.29 11.72 -5.22
CA LEU A 102 0.16 12.32 -4.50
C LEU A 102 0.09 11.87 -3.03
N SER A 103 0.57 10.67 -2.74
CA SER A 103 0.64 10.14 -1.37
C SER A 103 1.49 11.01 -0.44
N LEU A 104 2.48 11.75 -0.96
CA LEU A 104 3.37 12.60 -0.17
C LEU A 104 2.75 13.95 0.19
N ASP A 105 1.83 14.46 -0.61
CA ASP A 105 1.21 15.78 -0.39
C ASP A 105 0.51 15.83 0.97
N ASN A 106 -0.22 14.75 1.30
CA ASN A 106 -0.92 14.62 2.57
C ASN A 106 0.05 14.51 3.76
N ILE A 107 1.24 13.92 3.58
CA ILE A 107 2.21 13.72 4.68
C ILE A 107 2.75 15.07 5.16
N SER A 108 3.00 16.00 4.24
CA SER A 108 3.61 17.31 4.56
C SER A 108 2.75 18.19 5.47
N THR A 109 1.43 18.00 5.48
CA THR A 109 0.46 18.80 6.25
C THR A 109 -0.19 18.03 7.39
N MET A 110 0.14 16.75 7.55
CA MET A 110 -0.47 15.87 8.53
C MET A 110 0.06 16.13 9.94
N SER A 111 -0.84 16.31 10.90
CA SER A 111 -0.48 16.30 12.31
C SER A 111 -0.19 14.88 12.77
N LEU A 112 0.99 14.67 13.36
CA LEU A 112 1.38 13.39 13.92
C LEU A 112 0.75 13.17 15.29
N LEU A 113 0.35 11.93 15.56
CA LEU A 113 -0.18 11.49 16.84
C LEU A 113 0.95 11.12 17.80
N THR A 114 0.70 11.34 19.08
CA THR A 114 1.51 10.85 20.19
C THR A 114 1.37 9.34 20.37
N LEU A 115 2.26 8.73 21.16
CA LEU A 115 2.19 7.27 21.40
C LEU A 115 0.89 6.92 22.15
N GLU A 116 0.49 7.77 23.09
CA GLU A 116 -0.69 7.63 23.92
C GLU A 116 -1.97 7.68 23.09
N GLU A 117 -2.04 8.59 22.11
CA GLU A 117 -3.16 8.69 21.17
C GLU A 117 -3.26 7.45 20.28
N ILE A 118 -2.13 6.95 19.76
CA ILE A 118 -2.11 5.73 18.94
C ILE A 118 -2.58 4.53 19.77
N GLN A 119 -2.07 4.39 20.99
CA GLN A 119 -2.47 3.34 21.92
C GLN A 119 -3.95 3.38 22.24
N ALA A 120 -4.51 4.57 22.47
CA ALA A 120 -5.93 4.75 22.73
C ALA A 120 -6.79 4.42 21.50
N HIS A 121 -6.38 4.86 20.31
CA HIS A 121 -7.12 4.63 19.07
C HIS A 121 -7.22 3.15 18.68
N HIS A 122 -6.14 2.40 18.89
CA HIS A 122 -6.05 1.00 18.47
C HIS A 122 -6.19 0.00 19.62
N ASN A 123 -6.42 0.48 20.84
CA ASN A 123 -6.47 -0.32 22.07
C ASN A 123 -5.23 -1.22 22.24
N ILE A 124 -4.06 -0.64 21.95
CA ILE A 124 -2.75 -1.32 22.02
C ILE A 124 -1.91 -0.74 23.16
N ARG A 125 -0.90 -1.50 23.59
CA ARG A 125 0.06 -1.09 24.63
C ARG A 125 1.48 -1.25 24.10
N LEU A 126 2.11 -0.14 23.73
CA LEU A 126 3.43 -0.15 23.15
C LEU A 126 4.42 0.54 24.09
N LYS A 127 5.69 0.19 23.96
CA LYS A 127 6.77 0.88 24.66
C LYS A 127 7.83 1.25 23.65
N LYS A 128 8.43 2.42 23.82
CA LYS A 128 9.62 2.79 23.07
C LYS A 128 10.85 2.19 23.77
N PRO A 129 11.87 1.77 23.01
CA PRO A 129 11.91 1.72 21.55
C PRO A 129 11.02 0.62 20.97
N LEU A 130 10.41 0.83 19.78
CA LEU A 130 9.59 -0.20 19.12
C LEU A 130 10.00 -0.42 17.66
N LEU A 131 9.63 -1.57 17.13
CA LEU A 131 9.67 -1.93 15.72
C LEU A 131 8.26 -1.87 15.12
N LEU A 132 8.11 -1.24 13.95
CA LEU A 132 6.90 -1.30 13.13
C LEU A 132 7.18 -2.25 11.96
N VAL A 133 6.37 -3.30 11.83
CA VAL A 133 6.59 -4.36 10.84
C VAL A 133 5.36 -4.52 9.96
N THR A 134 5.57 -4.40 8.66
CA THR A 134 4.56 -4.64 7.61
C THR A 134 5.19 -5.56 6.58
N TYR A 135 4.71 -6.80 6.48
CA TYR A 135 5.25 -7.77 5.54
C TYR A 135 4.14 -8.31 4.64
N HIS A 136 4.32 -8.16 3.33
CA HIS A 136 3.43 -8.68 2.31
C HIS A 136 4.13 -9.79 1.53
N PRO A 137 3.45 -10.91 1.21
CA PRO A 137 4.04 -11.98 0.43
C PRO A 137 4.41 -11.50 -0.97
N VAL A 138 5.53 -11.97 -1.49
CA VAL A 138 5.88 -11.80 -2.91
C VAL A 138 4.97 -12.70 -3.73
N THR A 139 4.21 -12.12 -4.66
CA THR A 139 3.16 -12.84 -5.40
C THR A 139 3.68 -13.86 -6.43
N LEU A 140 4.99 -13.99 -6.64
CA LEU A 140 5.57 -15.02 -7.51
C LEU A 140 6.32 -16.13 -6.75
N GLU A 141 6.51 -16.00 -5.44
CA GLU A 141 7.31 -16.93 -4.61
C GLU A 141 6.48 -17.61 -3.51
N TYR A 142 5.29 -18.10 -3.86
CA TYR A 142 4.37 -18.69 -2.89
C TYR A 142 4.94 -19.91 -2.14
N GLU A 143 5.85 -20.65 -2.77
CA GLU A 143 6.41 -21.89 -2.22
C GLU A 143 7.36 -21.66 -1.03
N GLN A 144 7.83 -20.43 -0.81
CA GLN A 144 8.81 -20.11 0.24
C GLN A 144 8.25 -19.22 1.36
N ILE A 145 6.95 -18.90 1.34
CA ILE A 145 6.37 -17.93 2.28
C ILE A 145 6.62 -18.31 3.74
N GLU A 146 6.42 -19.58 4.12
CA GLU A 146 6.64 -20.09 5.49
C GLU A 146 8.09 -19.90 5.95
N TRP A 147 9.05 -20.17 5.07
CA TRP A 147 10.47 -19.99 5.38
C TRP A 147 10.80 -18.50 5.51
N GLN A 148 10.36 -17.66 4.57
CA GLN A 148 10.66 -16.22 4.58
C GLN A 148 10.10 -15.53 5.83
N ILE A 149 8.83 -15.81 6.20
CA ILE A 149 8.25 -15.24 7.41
C ILE A 149 8.88 -15.85 8.67
N GLY A 150 9.26 -17.13 8.65
CA GLY A 150 9.98 -17.78 9.74
C GLY A 150 11.32 -17.08 10.06
N GLU A 151 12.14 -16.82 9.05
CA GLU A 151 13.41 -16.09 9.21
C GLU A 151 13.19 -14.65 9.71
N LEU A 152 12.14 -13.98 9.22
CA LEU A 152 11.77 -12.64 9.70
C LEU A 152 11.42 -12.68 11.19
N LEU A 153 10.54 -13.59 11.61
CA LEU A 153 10.11 -13.72 13.00
C LEU A 153 11.26 -14.11 13.93
N ALA A 154 12.14 -15.03 13.49
CA ALA A 154 13.34 -15.40 14.25
C ALA A 154 14.27 -14.19 14.47
N SER A 155 14.50 -13.40 13.41
CA SER A 155 15.32 -12.17 13.50
C SER A 155 14.70 -11.11 14.42
N LEU A 156 13.37 -11.02 14.43
CA LEU A 156 12.63 -10.09 15.29
C LEU A 156 12.68 -10.52 16.77
N ASP A 157 12.63 -11.82 17.05
CA ASP A 157 12.79 -12.35 18.41
C ASP A 157 14.18 -12.02 18.98
N GLU A 158 15.24 -12.22 18.19
CA GLU A 158 16.61 -11.88 18.58
C GLU A 158 16.80 -10.38 18.91
N CYS A 159 16.01 -9.49 18.30
CA CYS A 159 16.08 -8.06 18.58
C CYS A 159 15.59 -7.70 20.00
N GLY A 160 14.68 -8.48 20.58
CA GLY A 160 14.14 -8.26 21.93
C GLY A 160 13.41 -6.92 22.16
N LEU A 161 13.02 -6.23 21.09
CA LEU A 161 12.28 -4.96 21.16
C LEU A 161 10.77 -5.19 21.12
N PRO A 162 9.95 -4.29 21.69
CA PRO A 162 8.52 -4.22 21.40
C PRO A 162 8.22 -4.15 19.91
N ILE A 163 7.26 -4.93 19.43
CA ILE A 163 6.92 -5.02 18.00
C ILE A 163 5.45 -4.68 17.79
N LEU A 164 5.16 -3.84 16.80
CA LEU A 164 3.83 -3.65 16.26
C LEU A 164 3.78 -4.17 14.82
N PHE A 165 2.98 -5.21 14.60
CA PHE A 165 2.68 -5.71 13.26
C PHE A 165 1.45 -5.02 12.69
N THR A 166 1.49 -4.64 11.41
CA THR A 166 0.29 -4.31 10.63
C THR A 166 0.02 -5.43 9.63
N MET A 167 -1.22 -5.92 9.61
CA MET A 167 -1.56 -7.10 8.82
C MET A 167 -1.47 -6.85 7.31
N PRO A 168 -1.02 -7.85 6.54
CA PRO A 168 -1.04 -7.76 5.08
C PRO A 168 -2.48 -7.65 4.56
N ASN A 169 -2.62 -7.16 3.32
CA ASN A 169 -3.90 -7.19 2.62
C ASN A 169 -4.40 -8.64 2.50
N ALA A 170 -5.73 -8.79 2.46
CA ALA A 170 -6.44 -10.07 2.41
C ALA A 170 -6.34 -10.78 1.04
N ASP A 171 -5.13 -10.89 0.48
CA ASP A 171 -4.87 -11.68 -0.71
C ASP A 171 -4.77 -13.18 -0.35
N THR A 172 -5.04 -14.04 -1.32
CA THR A 172 -5.22 -15.50 -1.17
C THR A 172 -4.08 -16.24 -0.46
N SER A 173 -2.91 -15.62 -0.32
CA SER A 173 -1.70 -16.21 0.27
C SER A 173 -1.26 -15.56 1.59
N GLY A 174 -2.01 -14.57 2.10
CA GLY A 174 -1.70 -13.89 3.36
C GLY A 174 -2.05 -14.69 4.62
N ARG A 175 -2.81 -15.80 4.49
CA ARG A 175 -3.31 -16.56 5.65
C ARG A 175 -2.19 -17.17 6.50
N ILE A 176 -1.19 -17.75 5.85
CA ILE A 176 -0.04 -18.37 6.54
C ILE A 176 0.73 -17.30 7.33
N ILE A 177 0.96 -16.14 6.71
CA ILE A 177 1.64 -15.01 7.37
C ILE A 177 0.84 -14.54 8.58
N ILE A 178 -0.48 -14.35 8.43
CA ILE A 178 -1.36 -13.94 9.54
C ILE A 178 -1.28 -14.97 10.68
N GLN A 179 -1.40 -16.26 10.38
CA GLN A 179 -1.33 -17.33 11.39
C GLN A 179 0.01 -17.36 12.14
N MET A 180 1.13 -17.20 11.43
CA MET A 180 2.45 -17.20 12.05
C MET A 180 2.68 -15.94 12.89
N ILE A 181 2.18 -14.78 12.46
CA ILE A 181 2.22 -13.56 13.27
C ILE A 181 1.32 -13.68 14.50
N GLU A 182 0.12 -14.24 14.37
CA GLU A 182 -0.80 -14.51 15.48
C GLU A 182 -0.14 -15.40 16.54
N GLN A 183 0.51 -16.48 16.09
CA GLN A 183 1.25 -17.38 16.98
C GLN A 183 2.40 -16.64 17.67
N PHE A 184 3.19 -15.89 16.91
CA PHE A 184 4.31 -15.11 17.45
C PHE A 184 3.84 -14.11 18.51
N VAL A 185 2.76 -13.37 18.24
CA VAL A 185 2.17 -12.40 19.18
C VAL A 185 1.62 -13.09 20.44
N ALA A 186 1.06 -14.30 20.32
CA ALA A 186 0.59 -15.06 21.46
C ALA A 186 1.73 -15.51 22.40
N GLU A 187 2.91 -15.79 21.84
CA GLU A 187 4.11 -16.22 22.57
C GLU A 187 4.90 -15.04 23.16
N HIS A 188 4.75 -13.83 22.61
CA HIS A 188 5.55 -12.66 22.97
C HIS A 188 4.70 -11.49 23.48
N PRO A 189 4.65 -11.25 24.81
CA PRO A 189 3.84 -10.17 25.40
C PRO A 189 4.21 -8.74 24.96
N SER A 190 5.42 -8.56 24.42
CA SER A 190 5.91 -7.30 23.87
C SER A 190 5.55 -7.08 22.40
N ALA A 191 5.00 -8.08 21.73
CA ALA A 191 4.51 -8.00 20.36
C ALA A 191 3.00 -7.78 20.35
N GLN A 192 2.52 -6.92 19.45
CA GLN A 192 1.09 -6.70 19.20
C GLN A 192 0.84 -6.57 17.71
N MET A 193 -0.40 -6.82 17.30
CA MET A 193 -0.82 -6.71 15.91
C MET A 193 -2.08 -5.86 15.78
N VAL A 194 -2.20 -5.19 14.65
CA VAL A 194 -3.39 -4.43 14.27
C VAL A 194 -3.69 -4.68 12.80
N ASP A 195 -4.98 -4.82 12.47
CA ASP A 195 -5.39 -5.05 11.08
C ASP A 195 -5.08 -3.84 10.20
N ASN A 196 -5.37 -2.63 10.70
CA ASN A 196 -5.16 -1.40 9.95
C ASN A 196 -4.99 -0.18 10.88
N LEU A 197 -3.85 0.49 10.77
CA LEU A 197 -3.56 1.71 11.54
C LEU A 197 -4.24 2.97 11.00
N GLY A 198 -4.66 2.95 9.74
CA GLY A 198 -4.94 4.14 8.95
C GLY A 198 -3.68 4.98 8.69
N SER A 199 -3.72 5.82 7.66
CA SER A 199 -2.53 6.56 7.20
C SER A 199 -1.90 7.43 8.30
N GLN A 200 -2.72 8.10 9.11
CA GLN A 200 -2.22 9.00 10.16
C GLN A 200 -1.50 8.24 11.28
N SER A 201 -2.11 7.20 11.84
CA SER A 201 -1.47 6.41 12.90
C SER A 201 -0.27 5.64 12.37
N TYR A 202 -0.30 5.16 11.12
CA TYR A 202 0.83 4.49 10.48
C TYR A 202 2.05 5.42 10.36
N ILE A 203 1.87 6.60 9.76
CA ILE A 203 2.94 7.59 9.60
C ILE A 203 3.46 8.06 10.97
N SER A 204 2.55 8.29 11.93
CA SER A 204 2.92 8.66 13.29
C SER A 204 3.75 7.57 13.96
N THR A 205 3.36 6.31 13.85
CA THR A 205 4.10 5.17 14.40
C THR A 205 5.47 5.02 13.74
N MET A 206 5.55 5.18 12.42
CA MET A 206 6.81 5.18 11.67
C MET A 206 7.75 6.30 12.15
N ALA A 207 7.22 7.50 12.42
CA ALA A 207 8.00 8.59 12.99
C ALA A 207 8.51 8.27 14.41
N LEU A 208 7.72 7.57 15.22
CA LEU A 208 8.11 7.13 16.56
C LEU A 208 9.16 6.01 16.56
N ALA A 209 9.11 5.12 15.56
CA ALA A 209 10.08 4.03 15.35
C ALA A 209 11.44 4.54 14.80
N ASN A 210 11.52 5.80 14.39
CA ASN A 210 12.71 6.35 13.75
C ASN A 210 13.90 6.52 14.74
N ARG A 211 15.09 6.13 14.27
CA ARG A 211 16.37 6.03 15.02
C ARG A 211 16.90 7.33 15.64
N LYS A 212 16.36 8.52 15.33
CA LYS A 212 16.82 9.76 15.99
C LYS A 212 16.58 9.75 17.52
N ASN A 213 15.72 8.87 18.02
CA ASN A 213 15.50 8.62 19.45
C ASN A 213 16.39 7.51 20.06
N PHE A 214 17.25 6.85 19.26
CA PHE A 214 18.14 5.75 19.67
C PHE A 214 19.61 6.19 19.79
N ARG A 215 19.91 7.41 20.24
CA ARG A 215 21.30 7.85 20.42
C ARG A 215 22.03 6.95 21.44
N THR A 216 22.87 6.07 20.91
CA THR A 216 24.16 5.61 21.44
C THR A 216 24.16 5.21 22.92
N LYS A 217 23.81 3.96 23.20
CA LYS A 217 24.67 3.21 24.13
C LYS A 217 25.84 2.68 23.32
N GLU A 218 27.01 3.21 23.65
CA GLU A 218 28.30 2.78 23.16
C GLU A 218 28.40 1.25 23.26
N PHE A 219 28.65 0.60 22.12
CA PHE A 219 29.34 -0.68 22.17
C PHE A 219 30.81 -0.33 22.45
N GLY A 220 31.22 -0.52 23.70
CA GLY A 220 32.63 -0.58 24.10
C GLY A 220 33.24 -1.92 23.71
#